data_AF-A0A7Y9NH82-F1
#
_entry.id   AF-A0A7Y9NH82-F1
#
_cell.length_a   1.000
_cell.length_b   1.000
_cell.length_c   1.000
_cell.angle_alpha   90.00
_cell.angle_beta   90.00
_cell.angle_gamma   90.00
#
_symmetry.space_group_name_H-M   'P 1'
#
loop_
_entity.id
_entity.type
_entity.pdbx_description
1 polymer ?
#
loop_
_entity_poly.entity_id
_entity_poly.type
_entity_poly.pdbx_seq_one_letter_code
_entity_poly.pdbx_strand_id
1 'polypeptide(L)'
;MSRLLLIVLLACTIASAIGVVFMRHRHRQTFVELSRVERARDEINIEFGRLQLEQATLAEATRVDRVARERLGMKFPEAADVVVIRP
;
A
#
# COMPACT_ATOMS: atom_id res chain seq x y z
N MET A 1 33.62 4.37 52.39
CA MET A 1 32.55 5.04 51.61
C MET A 1 32.92 5.23 50.14
N SER A 2 34.02 5.92 49.80
CA SER A 2 34.41 6.25 48.42
C SER A 2 34.60 5.04 47.48
N ARG A 3 35.22 3.96 47.97
CA ARG A 3 35.45 2.74 47.16
C ARG A 3 34.15 2.05 46.71
N LEU A 4 33.14 2.02 47.58
CA LEU A 4 31.82 1.48 47.26
C LEU A 4 31.12 2.29 46.16
N LEU A 5 31.19 3.63 46.24
CA LEU A 5 30.63 4.52 45.23
C LEU A 5 31.29 4.30 43.86
N LEU A 6 32.61 4.10 43.82
CA LEU A 6 33.33 3.81 42.57
C LEU A 6 32.93 2.47 41.96
N ILE A 7 32.72 1.43 42.78
CA ILE A 7 32.26 0.12 42.31
C ILE A 7 30.84 0.21 41.74
N VAL A 8 29.95 0.93 42.43
CA VAL A 8 28.58 1.15 41.94
C VAL A 8 28.59 1.92 40.62
N LEU A 9 29.41 2.97 40.52
CA LEU A 9 29.53 3.75 39.29
C LEU A 9 30.04 2.89 38.13
N LEU A 10 31.07 2.06 38.36
CA LEU A 10 31.59 1.12 37.37
C LEU A 10 30.52 0.10 36.94
N ALA A 11 29.75 -0.43 37.88
CA ALA A 11 28.66 -1.34 37.57
C ALA A 11 27.59 -0.67 36.70
N CYS A 12 27.20 0.57 37.04
CA CYS A 12 26.25 1.36 36.26
C CYS A 12 26.75 1.67 34.84
N THR A 13 28.04 2.00 34.67
CA THR A 13 28.58 2.29 33.34
C THR A 13 28.64 1.03 32.47
N ILE A 14 29.02 -0.12 33.03
CA ILE A 14 29.00 -1.41 32.33
C ILE A 14 27.55 -1.77 31.94
N ALA A 15 26.61 -1.66 32.88
CA ALA A 15 25.20 -1.94 32.61
C ALA A 15 24.64 -1.03 31.50
N SER A 16 25.00 0.26 31.51
CA SER A 16 24.64 1.21 30.46
C SER A 16 25.22 0.81 29.10
N ALA A 17 26.51 0.46 29.03
CA ALA A 17 27.16 0.03 27.79
C ALA A 17 26.47 -1.20 27.19
N ILE A 18 26.17 -2.21 28.02
CA ILE A 18 25.43 -3.41 27.59
C ILE A 18 24.02 -3.03 27.11
N GLY A 19 23.33 -2.16 27.86
CA GLY A 19 22.00 -1.67 27.52
C GLY A 19 21.95 -0.99 26.15
N VAL A 20 22.93 -0.13 25.84
CA VAL A 20 23.02 0.56 24.54
C VAL A 20 23.18 -0.44 23.39
N VAL A 21 24.06 -1.44 23.54
CA VAL A 21 24.28 -2.46 22.51
C VAL A 21 23.02 -3.31 22.31
N PHE A 22 22.37 -3.69 23.41
CA PHE A 22 21.11 -4.44 23.37
C PHE A 22 20.00 -3.66 22.66
N MET A 23 19.80 -2.39 23.01
CA MET A 23 18.80 -1.54 22.37
C MET A 23 19.09 -1.33 20.89
N ARG A 24 20.36 -1.18 20.49
CA ARG A 24 20.73 -1.07 19.08
C ARG A 24 20.46 -2.36 18.31
N HIS A 25 20.73 -3.51 18.90
CA HIS A 25 20.40 -4.79 18.30
C HIS A 25 18.89 -4.97 18.13
N ARG A 26 18.12 -4.67 19.19
CA ARG A 26 16.66 -4.75 19.17
C ARG A 26 16.05 -3.81 18.14
N HIS A 27 16.53 -2.57 18.09
CA HIS A 27 16.11 -1.58 17.09
C HIS A 27 16.33 -2.12 15.67
N ARG A 28 17.51 -2.71 15.39
CA ARG A 28 17.79 -3.29 14.07
C ARG A 28 16.80 -4.41 13.71
N GLN A 29 16.46 -5.28 14.66
CA GLN A 29 15.50 -6.37 14.41
C GLN A 29 14.11 -5.82 14.09
N THR A 30 13.57 -4.94 14.94
CA THR A 30 12.23 -4.35 14.75
C THR A 30 12.16 -3.51 13.47
N PHE A 31 13.23 -2.77 13.15
CA PHE A 31 13.30 -2.00 11.91
C PHE A 31 13.23 -2.90 10.66
N VAL A 32 13.93 -4.04 10.67
CA VAL A 32 13.88 -5.00 9.55
C VAL A 32 12.47 -5.57 9.38
N GLU A 33 11.80 -5.90 10.48
CA GLU A 33 10.41 -6.39 10.45
C GLU A 33 9.44 -5.33 9.91
N LEU A 34 9.55 -4.09 10.39
CA LEU A 34 8.77 -2.96 9.90
C LEU A 34 8.98 -2.76 8.39
N SER A 35 10.23 -2.65 7.95
CA SER A 35 10.57 -2.48 6.54
C SER A 35 10.05 -3.62 5.67
N ARG A 36 9.98 -4.85 6.20
CA ARG A 36 9.43 -6.00 5.46
C ARG A 36 7.93 -5.82 5.20
N VAL A 37 7.16 -5.44 6.22
CA VAL A 37 5.71 -5.27 6.09
C VAL A 37 5.38 -4.03 5.25
N GLU A 38 6.14 -2.95 5.40
CA GLU A 38 5.99 -1.74 4.56
C GLU A 38 6.19 -2.06 3.08
N ARG A 39 7.25 -2.81 2.72
CA ARG A 39 7.45 -3.23 1.33
C ARG A 39 6.30 -4.07 0.78
N ALA A 40 5.76 -4.98 1.58
CA ALA A 40 4.62 -5.79 1.17
C ALA A 40 3.38 -4.93 0.91
N ARG A 41 3.12 -3.96 1.79
CA ARG A 41 2.03 -2.98 1.60
C ARG A 41 2.23 -2.15 0.33
N ASP A 42 3.45 -1.67 0.10
CA ASP A 42 3.74 -0.80 -1.04
C ASP A 42 3.59 -1.56 -2.37
N GLU A 43 4.02 -2.83 -2.43
CA GLU A 43 3.79 -3.69 -3.60
C GLU A 43 2.29 -3.86 -3.91
N ILE A 44 1.49 -4.13 -2.87
CA ILE A 44 0.03 -4.25 -3.03
C ILE A 44 -0.58 -2.94 -3.54
N ASN A 45 -0.13 -1.79 -3.03
CA ASN A 45 -0.61 -0.49 -3.48
C ASN A 45 -0.25 -0.20 -4.95
N ILE A 46 0.95 -0.60 -5.37
CA ILE A 46 1.38 -0.47 -6.78
C ILE A 46 0.46 -1.30 -7.67
N GLU A 47 0.21 -2.56 -7.31
CA GLU A 47 -0.66 -3.43 -8.10
C GLU A 47 -2.10 -2.93 -8.14
N PHE A 48 -2.62 -2.46 -7.00
CA PHE A 48 -3.94 -1.83 -6.96
C PHE A 48 -4.02 -0.58 -7.86
N GLY A 49 -2.95 0.22 -7.92
CA GLY A 49 -2.85 1.34 -8.86
C GLY A 49 -2.92 0.90 -10.32
N ARG A 50 -2.21 -0.17 -10.69
CA ARG A 50 -2.25 -0.74 -12.05
C ARG A 50 -3.63 -1.25 -12.42
N LEU A 51 -4.28 -2.00 -11.53
CA LEU A 51 -5.62 -2.53 -11.75
C LEU A 51 -6.66 -1.41 -11.92
N GLN A 52 -6.54 -0.31 -11.19
CA GLN A 52 -7.41 0.86 -11.38
C GLN A 52 -7.23 1.50 -12.76
N LEU A 53 -5.99 1.61 -13.24
CA LEU A 53 -5.73 2.11 -14.59
C LEU A 53 -6.31 1.18 -15.66
N GLU A 54 -6.12 -0.13 -15.50
CA GLU A 54 -6.72 -1.13 -16.38
C GLU A 54 -8.25 -1.01 -16.38
N GLN A 55 -8.87 -0.92 -15.21
CA GLN A 55 -10.32 -0.73 -15.08
C GLN A 55 -10.80 0.54 -15.78
N ALA A 56 -10.09 1.66 -15.60
CA ALA A 56 -10.43 2.92 -16.26
C ALA A 56 -10.37 2.80 -17.80
N THR A 57 -9.36 2.13 -18.34
CA THR A 57 -9.25 1.85 -19.78
C THR A 57 -10.35 0.90 -20.27
N LEU A 58 -10.70 -0.12 -19.48
CA LEU A 58 -11.77 -1.06 -19.84
C LEU A 58 -13.16 -0.40 -19.84
N ALA A 59 -13.39 0.51 -18.89
CA ALA A 59 -14.63 1.25 -18.72
C ALA A 59 -14.73 2.49 -19.61
N GLU A 60 -13.72 2.78 -20.43
CA GLU A 60 -13.74 3.89 -21.36
C GLU A 60 -14.95 3.76 -22.30
N ALA A 61 -15.80 4.80 -22.34
CA ALA A 61 -17.04 4.80 -23.12
C ALA A 61 -16.80 4.43 -24.59
N THR A 62 -15.72 4.93 -25.20
CA THR A 62 -15.30 4.59 -26.57
C THR A 62 -15.14 3.08 -26.77
N ARG A 63 -14.53 2.40 -25.80
CA ARG A 63 -14.30 0.96 -25.84
C ARG A 63 -15.59 0.20 -25.61
N VAL A 64 -16.41 0.62 -24.66
CA VAL A 64 -17.75 0.04 -24.40
C VAL A 64 -18.63 0.13 -25.65
N ASP A 65 -18.68 1.30 -26.28
CA ASP A 65 -19.41 1.56 -27.52
C ASP A 65 -18.96 0.66 -28.67
N ARG A 66 -17.63 0.53 -28.83
CA ARG A 66 -17.06 -0.33 -29.86
C ARG A 66 -17.43 -1.80 -29.62
N VAL A 67 -17.32 -2.28 -28.39
CA VAL A 67 -17.72 -3.65 -28.03
C VAL A 67 -19.22 -3.87 -28.23
N ALA A 68 -20.07 -2.90 -27.88
CA ALA A 68 -21.51 -2.96 -28.10
C ALA A 68 -21.85 -3.07 -29.60
N ARG A 69 -21.19 -2.29 -30.46
CA ARG A 69 -21.39 -2.36 -31.91
C ARG A 69 -20.83 -3.63 -32.53
N GLU A 70 -19.57 -3.96 -32.24
CA GLU A 70 -18.85 -5.05 -32.92
C GLU A 70 -19.22 -6.45 -32.40
N ARG A 71 -19.42 -6.62 -31.09
CA ARG A 71 -19.68 -7.94 -30.49
C ARG A 71 -21.13 -8.22 -30.20
N LEU A 72 -21.89 -7.20 -29.81
CA LEU A 72 -23.32 -7.35 -29.48
C LEU A 72 -24.23 -6.95 -30.65
N GLY A 73 -23.67 -6.43 -31.75
CA GLY A 73 -24.45 -5.99 -32.91
C GLY A 73 -25.38 -4.82 -32.61
N MET A 74 -25.15 -4.10 -31.50
CA MET A 74 -25.99 -2.97 -31.12
C MET A 74 -25.79 -1.84 -32.12
N LYS A 75 -26.90 -1.27 -32.60
CA LYS A 75 -26.92 -0.09 -33.46
C LYS A 75 -27.57 1.06 -32.72
N PHE A 76 -27.25 2.29 -33.12
CA PHE A 76 -28.02 3.44 -32.65
C PHE A 76 -29.48 3.29 -33.13
N PRO A 77 -30.47 3.50 -32.25
CA PRO A 77 -31.87 3.46 -32.64
C PRO A 77 -32.15 4.56 -33.67
N GLU A 78 -32.93 4.23 -34.70
CA GLU A 78 -33.36 5.22 -35.68
C GLU A 78 -34.51 6.07 -35.11
N ALA A 79 -34.81 7.21 -35.72
CA ALA A 79 -35.87 8.10 -35.23
C ALA A 79 -37.24 7.41 -35.14
N ALA A 80 -37.47 6.37 -35.95
CA ALA A 80 -38.67 5.54 -35.94
C ALA A 80 -38.75 4.58 -34.73
N ASP A 81 -37.61 4.26 -34.10
CA ASP A 81 -37.51 3.34 -32.96
C ASP A 81 -37.66 4.06 -31.60
N VAL A 82 -37.74 5.40 -31.59
CA VAL A 82 -37.75 6.22 -30.37
C VAL A 82 -39.15 6.76 -30.09
N VAL A 83 -39.72 6.36 -28.93
CA VAL A 83 -41.01 6.88 -28.43
C VAL A 83 -40.79 7.75 -27.20
N VAL A 84 -41.21 9.02 -27.27
CA VAL A 84 -41.13 9.96 -26.14
C VAL A 84 -42.39 9.85 -25.29
N ILE A 85 -42.25 9.42 -24.04
CA ILE A 85 -43.34 9.36 -23.06
C ILE A 85 -43.33 10.66 -22.25
N ARG A 86 -44.44 11.40 -22.26
CA ARG A 86 -44.63 12.57 -21.39
C ARG A 86 -45.09 12.11 -19.99
N PRO A 87 -44.60 12.73 -18.91
CA PRO A 87 -45.01 12.40 -17.54
C PRO A 87 -46.49 12.70 -17.30
#